data_AF-A0A8T2YIP5-F1
#
_entry.id   AF-A0A8T2YIP5-F1
#
_cell.length_a   1.000
_cell.length_b   1.000
_cell.length_c   1.000
_cell.angle_alpha   90.00
_cell.angle_beta   90.00
_cell.angle_gamma   90.00
#
_symmetry.space_group_name_H-M   'P 1'
#
loop_
_entity.id
_entity.type
_entity.pdbx_description
1 polymer ?
#
loop_
_entity_poly.entity_id
_entity_poly.type
_entity_poly.pdbx_seq_one_letter_code
_entity_poly.pdbx_strand_id
1 'polypeptide(L)' 'ERAEDVEVISVPERSSHEGLQVLEFEYRIDSTRTGMQRILSTAFVSSKKLYLFNITHSYKLESTLDASTGTIFRRNP' A
#
# COMPACT_ATOMS: atom_id res chain seq x y z
N GLU A 1 -17.97 -0.69 -18.08
CA GLU A 1 -16.79 -0.43 -17.24
C GLU A 1 -17.23 -0.58 -15.80
N ARG A 2 -16.69 -1.53 -15.03
CA ARG A 2 -17.02 -1.63 -13.60
C ARG A 2 -16.07 -0.67 -12.89
N ALA A 3 -16.62 0.39 -12.30
CA ALA A 3 -15.85 1.33 -11.50
C ALA A 3 -15.20 0.57 -10.35
N GLU A 4 -13.88 0.48 -10.40
CA GLU A 4 -13.08 0.22 -9.21
C GLU A 4 -12.69 1.61 -8.71
N ASP A 5 -13.28 2.04 -7.59
CA ASP A 5 -12.91 3.32 -7.00
C ASP A 5 -11.58 3.17 -6.30
N VAL A 6 -10.61 4.00 -6.67
CA VAL A 6 -9.25 3.97 -6.14
C VAL A 6 -8.98 5.25 -5.35
N GLU A 7 -8.50 5.08 -4.13
CA GLU A 7 -8.10 6.19 -3.25
C GLU A 7 -6.65 6.02 -2.83
N VAL A 8 -5.80 7.01 -3.14
CA VAL A 8 -4.42 7.06 -2.64
C VAL A 8 -4.45 7.56 -1.21
N ILE A 9 -3.86 6.79 -0.31
CA ILE A 9 -3.81 7.09 1.13
C ILE A 9 -2.50 7.78 1.48
N SER A 10 -1.37 7.28 0.96
CA SER A 10 -0.06 7.88 1.20
C SER A 10 0.93 7.55 0.10
N VAL A 11 1.92 8.43 -0.08
CA VAL A 11 3.05 8.23 -1.01
C VAL A 11 4.36 8.66 -0.33
N PRO A 12 4.86 7.91 0.66
CA PRO A 12 6.13 8.24 1.29
C PRO A 12 7.31 7.87 0.39
N GLU A 13 8.39 8.63 0.54
CA GLU A 13 9.69 8.31 -0.03
C GLU A 13 10.67 8.09 1.13
N ARG A 14 11.49 7.04 1.05
CA ARG A 14 12.53 6.79 2.05
C ARG A 14 13.83 6.35 1.43
N SER A 15 14.94 6.71 2.08
CA SER A 15 16.24 6.12 1.83
C SER A 15 16.36 4.81 2.61
N SER A 16 16.79 3.74 1.95
CA SER A 16 17.21 2.52 2.64
C SER A 16 18.54 2.74 3.37
N HIS A 17 18.94 1.78 4.21
CA HIS A 17 20.23 1.79 4.89
C HIS A 17 21.42 1.89 3.91
N GLU A 18 21.25 1.42 2.67
CA GLU A 18 22.29 1.46 1.62
C GLU A 18 22.14 2.68 0.68
N GLY A 19 21.41 3.71 1.10
CA GLY A 19 21.19 4.93 0.30
C GLY A 19 20.26 4.75 -0.90
N LEU A 20 19.60 3.59 -1.03
CA LEU A 20 18.66 3.33 -2.10
C LEU A 20 17.37 4.11 -1.87
N GLN A 21 16.97 4.93 -2.84
CA GLN A 21 15.68 5.62 -2.84
C GLN A 21 14.56 4.60 -3.09
N VAL A 22 13.63 4.50 -2.15
CA VAL A 22 12.47 3.62 -2.21
C VAL A 22 11.22 4.49 -2.19
N LEU A 23 10.41 4.36 -3.23
CA LEU A 23 9.07 4.93 -3.27
C LEU A 23 8.10 3.92 -2.66
N GLU A 24 7.28 4.38 -1.74
CA GLU A 24 6.20 3.59 -1.18
C GLU A 24 4.88 4.27 -1.52
N PHE A 25 3.85 3.48 -1.78
CA PHE A 25 2.51 3.99 -1.99
C PHE A 25 1.49 3.06 -1.38
N GLU A 26 0.55 3.67 -0.68
CA GLU A 26 -0.54 2.98 -0.04
C GLU A 26 -1.84 3.49 -0.64
N TYR A 27 -2.70 2.57 -1.07
CA TYR A 27 -3.96 2.92 -1.70
C TYR A 27 -5.02 1.87 -1.41
N ARG A 28 -6.27 2.30 -1.54
CA ARG A 28 -7.45 1.46 -1.38
C ARG A 28 -8.14 1.29 -2.72
N ILE A 29 -8.58 0.07 -3.00
CA ILE A 29 -9.45 -0.24 -4.13
C ILE A 29 -10.78 -0.74 -3.57
N ASP A 30 -11.88 -0.12 -3.98
CA ASP A 30 -13.21 -0.69 -3.80
C ASP A 30 -13.63 -1.42 -5.07
N SER A 31 -13.43 -2.74 -5.08
CA SER A 31 -13.79 -3.58 -6.22
C SER A 31 -15.10 -4.29 -5.96
N THR A 32 -16.04 -4.13 -6.88
CA THR A 32 -17.29 -4.91 -6.92
C THR A 32 -17.09 -6.43 -7.00
N ARG A 33 -15.86 -6.91 -7.30
CA ARG A 33 -15.52 -8.33 -7.44
C ARG A 33 -14.77 -8.88 -6.24
N THR A 34 -13.80 -8.15 -5.71
CA THR A 34 -12.92 -8.61 -4.61
C THR A 34 -13.23 -7.96 -3.27
N GLY A 35 -14.20 -7.05 -3.23
CA GLY A 35 -14.48 -6.21 -2.07
C GLY A 35 -13.44 -5.12 -1.89
N MET A 36 -13.43 -4.50 -0.71
CA MET A 36 -12.49 -3.46 -0.37
C MET A 36 -11.10 -4.05 -0.07
N GLN A 37 -10.08 -3.53 -0.73
CA GLN A 37 -8.69 -3.95 -0.58
C GLN A 37 -7.82 -2.76 -0.22
N ARG A 38 -6.85 -2.94 0.68
CA ARG A 38 -5.76 -2.01 0.92
C ARG A 38 -4.47 -2.61 0.41
N ILE A 39 -3.75 -1.84 -0.39
CA ILE A 39 -2.53 -2.27 -1.04
C ILE A 39 -1.40 -1.37 -0.56
N LEU A 40 -0.33 -1.99 -0.08
CA LEU A 40 0.95 -1.36 0.16
C LEU A 40 1.90 -1.80 -0.93
N SER A 41 2.45 -0.84 -1.65
CA SER A 41 3.38 -1.08 -2.73
C SER A 41 4.68 -0.36 -2.48
N THR A 42 5.78 -0.97 -2.89
CA THR A 42 7.10 -0.35 -2.88
C THR A 42 7.78 -0.53 -4.23
N ALA A 43 8.53 0.49 -4.63
CA ALA A 43 9.26 0.54 -5.89
C ALA A 43 10.66 1.10 -5.67
N PHE A 44 11.65 0.48 -6.32
CA PHE A 44 13.02 0.99 -6.35
C PHE A 44 13.74 0.52 -7.61
N VAL A 45 14.82 1.23 -7.98
CA VAL A 45 15.67 0.86 -9.11
C VAL A 45 17.03 0.42 -8.60
N SER A 46 17.48 -0.77 -9.03
CA SER A 46 18.84 -1.25 -8.76
C SER A 46 19.35 -2.03 -9.97
N SER A 47 20.64 -1.92 -10.28
CA SER A 47 21.26 -2.64 -11.41
C SER A 47 20.51 -2.48 -12.75
N LYS A 48 20.00 -1.26 -13.03
CA LYS A 48 19.16 -0.93 -14.21
C LYS A 48 17.85 -1.72 -14.32
N LYS A 49 17.33 -2.23 -13.20
CA LYS A 49 16.05 -2.94 -13.12
C LYS A 49 15.12 -2.25 -12.14
N LEU A 50 13.84 -2.17 -12.50
CA LEU A 50 12.76 -1.72 -11.62
C LEU A 50 12.23 -2.92 -10.83
N TYR A 51 12.23 -2.80 -9.51
CA TYR A 51 11.67 -3.78 -8.60
C TYR A 51 10.37 -3.24 -8.03
N LEU A 52 9.32 -4.06 -8.06
CA LEU A 52 8.00 -3.75 -7.52
C LEU A 52 7.64 -4.84 -6.51
N PHE A 53 7.16 -4.43 -5.34
CA PHE A 53 6.68 -5.35 -4.32
C PHE A 53 5.34 -4.86 -3.80
N ASN A 54 4.33 -5.73 -3.86
CA ASN A 54 2.95 -5.42 -3.49
C ASN A 54 2.50 -6.36 -2.39
N ILE A 55 1.97 -5.80 -1.31
CA ILE A 55 1.21 -6.51 -0.28
C ILE A 55 -0.25 -6.07 -0.42
N THR A 56 -1.15 -7.02 -0.61
CA THR A 56 -2.60 -6.76 -0.67
C THR A 56 -3.27 -7.36 0.56
N HIS A 57 -4.06 -6.54 1.25
CA HIS A 57 -4.90 -6.96 2.35
C HIS A 57 -6.37 -6.70 1.99
N SER A 58 -7.16 -7.77 1.87
CA SER A 58 -8.61 -7.67 1.60
C SER A 58 -9.38 -7.61 2.91
N TYR A 59 -10.27 -6.64 3.07
CA TYR A 59 -11.17 -6.56 4.22
C TYR A 59 -12.48 -7.29 3.93
N LYS A 60 -13.08 -7.90 4.94
CA LYS A 60 -14.51 -8.22 4.90
C LYS A 60 -15.29 -6.95 5.27
N LEU A 61 -16.39 -6.68 4.57
CA LEU A 61 -17.24 -5.49 4.76
C LEU A 61 -17.68 -5.24 6.22
N GLU A 62 -17.73 -6.31 7.03
CA GLU A 62 -18.11 -6.32 8.45
C GLU A 62 -16.97 -5.92 9.42
N SER A 63 -15.73 -5.80 8.94
CA SER A 63 -14.58 -5.42 9.76
C SER A 63 -14.05 -4.08 9.28
N THR A 64 -14.76 -2.99 9.60
CA THR A 64 -14.13 -1.67 9.68
C THR A 64 -12.90 -1.82 10.55
N LEU A 65 -11.70 -1.61 9.99
CA LEU A 65 -10.50 -1.52 10.81
C LEU A 65 -10.71 -0.37 11.76
N ASP A 66 -11.00 -0.71 13.01
CA ASP A 66 -10.90 0.20 14.11
C ASP A 66 -9.53 0.89 14.01
N ALA A 67 -9.51 2.21 14.20
CA ALA A 67 -8.33 3.05 14.04
C ALA A 67 -7.14 2.53 14.88
N SER A 68 -7.42 1.72 15.91
CA SER A 68 -6.46 0.96 16.71
C SER A 68 -5.59 -0.02 15.90
N THR A 69 -6.12 -0.65 14.85
CA THR A 69 -5.38 -1.63 14.01
C THR A 69 -4.46 -0.95 12.99
N GLY A 70 -4.77 0.31 12.63
CA GLY A 70 -3.89 1.16 11.81
C GLY A 70 -2.54 1.49 12.47
N THR A 71 -2.40 1.20 13.76
CA THR A 71 -1.15 1.40 14.52
C THR A 71 -0.08 0.35 14.19
N ILE A 72 -0.45 -0.83 13.67
CA ILE A 72 0.52 -1.93 13.48
C ILE A 72 1.45 -1.69 12.26
N PHE A 73 1.05 -0.86 11.30
CA PHE A 73 1.88 -0.50 10.14
C PHE A 73 2.53 0.88 10.25
N ARG A 74 2.50 1.50 11.43
CA ARG A 74 3.25 2.74 11.68
C ARG A 74 4.55 2.40 12.38
N ARG A 75 5.66 2.32 11.62
CA ARG A 75 6.99 2.28 12.23
C ARG A 75 7.18 3.62 12.95
N ASN A 76 7.25 3.59 14.29
CA ASN A 76 7.63 4.77 15.07
C ASN A 76 9.01 5.27 14.60
N PRO A 77 9.21 6.59 14.53
CA PRO A 77 10.48 7.20 14.12
C PRO A 77 11.64 6.80 15.04
#